data_AF-A0A395ILS4-F1
#
_entry.id   AF-A0A395ILS4-F1
#
_cell.length_a   1.000
_cell.length_b   1.000
_cell.length_c   1.000
_cell.angle_alpha   90.00
_cell.angle_beta   90.00
_cell.angle_gamma   90.00
#
_symmetry.space_group_name_H-M   'P 1'
#
loop_
_entity.id
_entity.type
_entity.pdbx_description
1 polymer ?
#
loop_
_entity_poly.entity_id
_entity_poly.type
_entity_poly.pdbx_seq_one_letter_code
_entity_poly.pdbx_strand_id
1 'polypeptide(L)'
;MSLALSTLIFKRASPGFQVGENGTTYYGTDPAAPWGEMRHRFWPRCNVSGTITTPEKTYNFKGRGIFIHAIQGMKPHHAAAKWKFATFQTPTYSTVMMEFTTPASYGNTSVNVGGIVKDGEIVYAGATNTVEYTETKEDPETLWPEPLSAEYKWEGKSKSGEFSAVLIFIKSVVGGVVGTRPFCYQWAIPPSDSFVLKVKDGETVVEEQGTLFSEATFIL
;
A
#
# COMPACT_ATOMS: atom_id res chain seq x y z
N MET A 1 -18.53 18.14 -18.46
CA MET A 1 -17.33 17.40 -18.02
C MET A 1 -16.14 18.05 -18.70
N SER A 2 -15.28 18.76 -17.98
CA SER A 2 -14.00 19.21 -18.58
C SER A 2 -13.06 18.00 -18.58
N LEU A 3 -12.57 17.62 -19.75
CA LEU A 3 -11.59 16.56 -19.89
C LEU A 3 -10.22 17.11 -19.50
N ALA A 4 -9.49 16.40 -18.66
CA ALA A 4 -8.08 16.66 -18.39
C ALA A 4 -7.23 15.57 -19.07
N LEU A 5 -6.19 15.97 -19.80
CA LEU A 5 -5.23 15.06 -20.41
C LEU A 5 -4.04 14.88 -19.46
N SER A 6 -3.69 13.64 -19.12
CA SER A 6 -2.52 13.33 -18.29
C SER A 6 -1.48 12.56 -19.10
N THR A 7 -0.24 13.06 -19.14
CA THR A 7 0.89 12.36 -19.75
C THR A 7 1.93 12.05 -18.68
N LEU A 8 2.16 10.77 -18.40
CA LEU A 8 2.99 10.31 -17.29
C LEU A 8 4.15 9.46 -17.79
N ILE A 9 5.34 9.68 -17.23
CA ILE A 9 6.51 8.83 -17.41
C ILE A 9 6.88 8.24 -16.06
N PHE A 10 6.82 6.91 -15.97
CA PHE A 10 7.29 6.15 -14.81
C PHE A 10 8.63 5.51 -15.14
N LYS A 11 9.68 5.90 -14.41
CA LYS A 11 11.01 5.27 -14.47
C LYS A 11 11.29 4.58 -13.15
N ARG A 12 11.46 3.25 -13.17
CA ARG A 12 11.90 2.50 -11.99
C ARG A 12 13.19 3.09 -11.44
N ALA A 13 13.22 3.30 -10.13
CA ALA A 13 14.43 3.69 -9.39
C ALA A 13 14.96 2.54 -8.52
N SER A 14 14.13 1.53 -8.24
CA SER A 14 14.54 0.27 -7.60
C SER A 14 14.18 -0.94 -8.47
N PRO A 15 14.73 -2.13 -8.19
CA PRO A 15 14.15 -3.38 -8.67
C PRO A 15 12.69 -3.51 -8.25
N GLY A 16 11.90 -4.19 -9.07
CA GLY A 16 10.55 -4.61 -8.70
C GLY A 16 10.57 -5.91 -7.92
N PHE A 17 9.52 -6.18 -7.17
CA PHE A 17 9.41 -7.42 -6.40
C PHE A 17 8.00 -8.01 -6.45
N GLN A 18 7.92 -9.26 -6.02
CA GLN A 18 6.71 -9.96 -5.66
C GLN A 18 7.05 -10.83 -4.44
N VAL A 19 6.04 -11.26 -3.69
CA VAL A 19 6.24 -12.19 -2.57
C VAL A 19 5.69 -13.56 -2.95
N GLY A 20 6.41 -14.62 -2.56
CA GLY A 20 6.18 -15.96 -3.07
C GLY A 20 6.80 -16.18 -4.45
N GLU A 21 6.62 -17.38 -5.00
CA GLU A 21 7.29 -17.82 -6.24
C GLU A 21 6.92 -16.97 -7.46
N ASN A 22 5.65 -16.62 -7.61
CA ASN A 22 5.11 -15.95 -8.80
C ASN A 22 4.26 -14.70 -8.49
N GLY A 23 4.11 -14.35 -7.21
CA GLY A 23 3.27 -13.25 -6.72
C GLY A 23 1.78 -13.57 -6.65
N THR A 24 1.39 -14.84 -6.78
CA THR A 24 0.00 -15.28 -6.86
C THR A 24 -0.49 -15.90 -5.55
N THR A 25 -1.64 -15.43 -5.08
CA THR A 25 -2.47 -16.09 -4.07
C THR A 25 -3.52 -16.93 -4.79
N TYR A 26 -3.57 -18.22 -4.48
CA TYR A 26 -4.53 -19.16 -5.05
C TYR A 26 -5.70 -19.39 -4.10
N TYR A 27 -6.89 -19.56 -4.68
CA TYR A 27 -8.13 -19.81 -3.97
C TYR A 27 -8.73 -21.13 -4.43
N GLY A 28 -9.15 -21.95 -3.47
CA GLY A 28 -9.66 -23.28 -3.72
C GLY A 28 -9.69 -24.14 -2.47
N THR A 29 -10.52 -25.18 -2.48
CA THR A 29 -10.47 -26.26 -1.49
C THR A 29 -9.41 -27.30 -1.83
N ASP A 30 -9.00 -27.36 -3.10
CA ASP A 30 -7.92 -28.24 -3.60
C ASP A 30 -6.75 -27.37 -4.09
N PRO A 31 -5.60 -27.36 -3.37
CA PRO A 31 -4.41 -26.64 -3.80
C PRO A 31 -3.85 -27.06 -5.17
N ALA A 32 -4.13 -28.29 -5.63
CA ALA A 32 -3.71 -28.77 -6.95
C ALA A 32 -4.61 -28.29 -8.09
N ALA A 33 -5.82 -27.79 -7.77
CA ALA A 33 -6.81 -27.32 -8.73
C ALA A 33 -7.52 -26.04 -8.23
N PRO A 34 -6.79 -24.91 -8.09
CA PRO A 34 -7.39 -23.66 -7.67
C PRO A 34 -8.39 -23.17 -8.70
N TRP A 35 -9.53 -22.66 -8.25
CA TRP A 35 -10.57 -22.11 -9.13
C TRP A 35 -10.50 -20.58 -9.24
N GLY A 36 -9.63 -19.94 -8.46
CA GLY A 36 -9.43 -18.51 -8.49
C GLY A 36 -8.03 -18.09 -8.07
N GLU A 37 -7.64 -16.90 -8.49
CA GLU A 37 -6.31 -16.36 -8.22
C GLU A 37 -6.33 -14.82 -8.08
N MET A 38 -5.36 -14.32 -7.30
CA MET A 38 -4.98 -12.92 -7.27
C MET A 38 -3.48 -12.81 -7.42
N ARG A 39 -2.99 -11.86 -8.22
CA ARG A 39 -1.55 -11.66 -8.43
C ARG A 39 -1.15 -10.23 -8.18
N HIS A 40 -0.08 -10.03 -7.41
CA HIS A 40 0.49 -8.71 -7.14
C HIS A 40 1.99 -8.68 -7.43
N ARG A 41 2.42 -7.69 -8.22
CA ARG A 41 3.82 -7.38 -8.49
C ARG A 41 4.04 -5.88 -8.41
N PHE A 42 5.15 -5.46 -7.84
CA PHE A 42 5.35 -4.07 -7.43
C PHE A 42 6.59 -3.48 -8.08
N TRP A 43 6.46 -2.25 -8.58
CA TRP A 43 7.56 -1.30 -8.69
C TRP A 43 7.37 -0.26 -7.59
N PRO A 44 7.91 -0.51 -6.39
CA PRO A 44 7.61 0.29 -5.19
C PRO A 44 8.19 1.71 -5.24
N ARG A 45 9.26 1.92 -6.02
CA ARG A 45 9.93 3.21 -6.16
C ARG A 45 10.16 3.56 -7.62
N CYS A 46 9.39 4.50 -8.12
CA CYS A 46 9.55 5.11 -9.44
C CYS A 46 9.84 6.60 -9.31
N ASN A 47 10.69 7.11 -10.20
CA ASN A 47 10.73 8.53 -10.54
C ASN A 47 9.59 8.80 -11.54
N VAL A 48 8.69 9.71 -11.17
CA VAL A 48 7.55 10.09 -12.00
C VAL A 48 7.71 11.54 -12.45
N SER A 49 7.45 11.77 -13.72
CA SER A 49 7.38 13.13 -14.29
C SER A 49 6.28 13.17 -15.34
N GLY A 50 5.65 14.33 -15.52
CA GLY A 50 4.58 14.44 -16.48
C GLY A 50 3.86 15.78 -16.50
N THR A 51 2.74 15.78 -17.19
CA THR A 51 1.83 16.91 -17.29
C THR A 51 0.40 16.47 -17.01
N ILE A 52 -0.37 17.36 -16.36
CA ILE A 52 -1.83 17.33 -16.34
C ILE A 52 -2.30 18.60 -17.04
N THR A 53 -3.00 18.46 -18.16
CA THR A 53 -3.51 19.58 -18.96
C THR A 53 -5.02 19.66 -18.83
N THR A 54 -5.50 20.74 -18.23
CA THR A 54 -6.92 21.13 -18.24
C THR A 54 -7.16 22.16 -19.35
N PRO A 55 -8.42 22.52 -19.68
CA PRO A 55 -8.71 23.60 -20.62
C PRO A 55 -8.10 24.96 -20.22
N GLU A 56 -7.85 25.17 -18.94
CA GLU A 56 -7.37 26.44 -18.38
C GLU A 56 -5.84 26.47 -18.24
N LYS A 57 -5.23 25.35 -17.85
CA LYS A 57 -3.82 25.32 -17.46
C LYS A 57 -3.19 23.94 -17.63
N THR A 58 -1.90 23.94 -17.97
CA THR A 58 -1.04 22.77 -17.85
C THR A 58 -0.24 22.81 -16.55
N TYR A 59 -0.31 21.73 -15.79
CA TYR A 59 0.45 21.49 -14.56
C TYR A 59 1.58 20.52 -14.88
N ASN A 60 2.82 20.99 -14.81
CA ASN A 60 3.99 20.12 -14.84
C ASN A 60 4.22 19.57 -13.44
N PHE A 61 4.62 18.29 -13.34
CA PHE A 61 4.93 17.71 -12.05
C PHE A 61 6.07 16.70 -12.12
N LYS A 62 6.71 16.51 -10.96
CA LYS A 62 7.76 15.54 -10.72
C LYS A 62 7.62 15.03 -9.29
N GLY A 63 7.82 13.73 -9.09
CA GLY A 63 7.71 13.13 -7.77
C GLY A 63 8.11 11.67 -7.75
N ARG A 64 7.71 11.00 -6.66
CA ARG A 64 7.81 9.55 -6.51
C ARG A 64 6.47 8.90 -6.82
N GLY A 65 6.51 7.66 -7.27
CA GLY A 65 5.31 6.87 -7.50
C GLY A 65 5.56 5.39 -7.31
N ILE A 66 4.46 4.67 -7.09
CA ILE A 66 4.40 3.21 -7.09
C ILE A 66 3.64 2.75 -8.33
N PHE A 67 4.07 1.65 -8.92
CA PHE A 67 3.28 0.95 -9.93
C PHE A 67 2.98 -0.46 -9.42
N ILE A 68 1.72 -0.87 -9.49
CA ILE A 68 1.24 -2.17 -9.03
C ILE A 68 0.60 -2.88 -10.22
N HIS A 69 1.17 -4.02 -10.60
CA HIS A 69 0.54 -4.92 -11.54
C HIS A 69 -0.32 -5.91 -10.75
N ALA A 70 -1.58 -5.55 -10.56
CA ALA A 70 -2.58 -6.37 -9.89
C ALA A 70 -3.48 -7.07 -10.91
N ILE A 71 -3.65 -8.38 -10.77
CA ILE A 71 -4.66 -9.15 -11.49
C ILE A 71 -5.56 -9.81 -10.46
N GLN A 72 -6.87 -9.62 -10.61
CA GLN A 72 -7.87 -10.28 -9.78
C GLN A 72 -8.73 -11.17 -10.66
N GLY A 73 -8.52 -12.49 -10.58
CA GLY A 73 -9.26 -13.50 -11.34
C GLY A 73 -10.62 -13.85 -10.74
N MET A 74 -11.11 -13.08 -9.78
CA MET A 74 -12.31 -13.36 -8.99
C MET A 74 -13.12 -12.08 -8.73
N LYS A 75 -14.38 -12.25 -8.32
CA LYS A 75 -15.16 -11.12 -7.79
C LYS A 75 -14.54 -10.66 -6.47
N PRO A 76 -14.47 -9.34 -6.19
CA PRO A 76 -13.81 -8.82 -4.98
C PRO A 76 -14.29 -9.48 -3.67
N HIS A 77 -15.60 -9.66 -3.51
CA HIS A 77 -16.20 -10.28 -2.32
C HIS A 77 -15.91 -11.77 -2.15
N HIS A 78 -15.45 -12.46 -3.20
CA HIS A 78 -14.95 -13.83 -3.05
C HIS A 78 -13.47 -13.88 -2.64
N ALA A 79 -12.72 -12.78 -2.83
CA ALA A 79 -11.29 -12.75 -2.59
C ALA A 79 -10.95 -12.18 -1.21
N ALA A 80 -11.66 -11.14 -0.78
CA ALA A 80 -11.41 -10.48 0.49
C ALA A 80 -12.68 -9.89 1.10
N ALA A 81 -12.70 -9.81 2.43
CA ALA A 81 -13.66 -9.07 3.23
C ALA A 81 -13.12 -7.68 3.64
N LYS A 82 -11.80 -7.53 3.73
CA LYS A 82 -11.14 -6.27 4.10
C LYS A 82 -9.82 -6.11 3.36
N TRP A 83 -9.44 -4.88 3.04
CA TRP A 83 -8.09 -4.52 2.57
C TRP A 83 -7.51 -3.38 3.37
N LYS A 84 -6.21 -3.43 3.58
CA LYS A 84 -5.41 -2.37 4.16
C LYS A 84 -4.21 -2.15 3.24
N PHE A 85 -4.11 -0.95 2.68
CA PHE A 85 -3.02 -0.58 1.80
C PHE A 85 -2.29 0.64 2.33
N ALA A 86 -0.97 0.66 2.18
CA ALA A 86 -0.18 1.85 2.37
C ALA A 86 1.04 1.85 1.46
N THR A 87 1.39 3.03 0.96
CA THR A 87 2.71 3.34 0.42
C THR A 87 3.22 4.61 1.08
N PHE A 88 4.47 4.61 1.52
CA PHE A 88 5.13 5.77 2.09
C PHE A 88 6.41 6.07 1.33
N GLN A 89 6.54 7.30 0.84
CA GLN A 89 7.61 7.69 -0.08
C GLN A 89 8.47 8.77 0.59
N THR A 90 9.65 8.38 1.07
CA THR A 90 10.63 9.27 1.71
C THR A 90 11.79 9.59 0.75
N PRO A 91 12.69 10.53 1.12
CA PRO A 91 13.88 10.82 0.33
C PRO A 91 14.72 9.59 0.01
N THR A 92 14.92 8.67 0.96
CA THR A 92 15.75 7.47 0.77
C THR A 92 14.93 6.23 0.48
N TYR A 93 13.83 6.03 1.21
CA TYR A 93 13.06 4.79 1.21
C TYR A 93 11.71 4.94 0.52
N SER A 94 11.23 3.82 -0.03
CA SER A 94 9.84 3.67 -0.44
C SER A 94 9.30 2.39 0.18
N THR A 95 8.14 2.51 0.81
CA THR A 95 7.45 1.40 1.46
C THR A 95 6.20 1.03 0.69
N VAL A 96 5.84 -0.24 0.76
CA VAL A 96 4.51 -0.71 0.39
C VAL A 96 4.06 -1.75 1.41
N MET A 97 2.79 -1.69 1.79
CA MET A 97 2.09 -2.75 2.51
C MET A 97 0.72 -2.96 1.88
N MET A 98 0.37 -4.23 1.72
CA MET A 98 -0.89 -4.67 1.17
C MET A 98 -1.33 -5.91 1.95
N GLU A 99 -2.22 -5.70 2.93
CA GLU A 99 -2.86 -6.75 3.71
C GLU A 99 -4.32 -6.89 3.28
N PHE A 100 -4.79 -8.12 3.13
CA PHE A 100 -6.21 -8.39 3.01
C PHE A 100 -6.62 -9.54 3.91
N THR A 101 -7.87 -9.49 4.38
CA THR A 101 -8.50 -10.58 5.12
C THR A 101 -9.43 -11.31 4.18
N THR A 102 -9.28 -12.63 4.04
CA THR A 102 -10.16 -13.45 3.22
C THR A 102 -11.59 -13.49 3.79
N PRO A 103 -12.62 -13.80 2.99
CA PRO A 103 -13.97 -14.02 3.50
C PRO A 103 -14.06 -15.16 4.52
N ALA A 104 -15.16 -15.22 5.27
CA ALA A 104 -15.40 -16.26 6.26
C ALA A 104 -15.35 -17.68 5.69
N SER A 105 -15.69 -17.87 4.41
CA SER A 105 -15.56 -19.15 3.70
C SER A 105 -14.13 -19.66 3.59
N TYR A 106 -13.13 -18.78 3.80
CA TYR A 106 -11.71 -19.08 3.84
C TYR A 106 -11.09 -18.79 5.23
N GLY A 107 -11.93 -18.79 6.27
CA GLY A 107 -11.48 -18.72 7.66
C GLY A 107 -11.03 -17.34 8.15
N ASN A 108 -11.35 -16.25 7.44
CA ASN A 108 -10.90 -14.89 7.80
C ASN A 108 -9.37 -14.78 7.94
N THR A 109 -8.65 -15.40 7.01
CA THR A 109 -7.19 -15.45 7.02
C THR A 109 -6.62 -14.11 6.54
N SER A 110 -5.65 -13.55 7.27
CA SER A 110 -4.88 -12.41 6.80
C SER A 110 -3.76 -12.86 5.86
N VAL A 111 -3.71 -12.25 4.69
CA VAL A 111 -2.64 -12.41 3.70
C VAL A 111 -1.98 -11.04 3.54
N ASN A 112 -0.65 -10.98 3.66
CA ASN A 112 0.07 -9.73 3.63
C ASN A 112 1.26 -9.78 2.67
N VAL A 113 1.51 -8.67 1.99
CA VAL A 113 2.68 -8.40 1.18
C VAL A 113 3.24 -7.04 1.55
N GLY A 114 4.49 -6.99 1.99
CA GLY A 114 5.18 -5.76 2.32
C GLY A 114 6.55 -5.66 1.64
N GLY A 115 7.00 -4.43 1.39
CA GLY A 115 8.32 -4.16 0.88
C GLY A 115 8.88 -2.82 1.34
N ILE A 116 10.19 -2.78 1.53
CA ILE A 116 10.99 -1.59 1.78
C ILE A 116 12.12 -1.58 0.75
N VAL A 117 12.21 -0.51 -0.03
CA VAL A 117 13.23 -0.36 -1.07
C VAL A 117 13.93 0.98 -0.96
N LYS A 118 15.11 1.08 -1.57
CA LYS A 118 15.80 2.33 -1.88
C LYS A 118 16.30 2.31 -3.32
N ASP A 119 16.94 3.39 -3.77
CA ASP A 119 17.44 3.45 -5.15
C ASP A 119 18.40 2.27 -5.42
N GLY A 120 18.09 1.49 -6.47
CA GLY A 120 18.86 0.32 -6.89
C GLY A 120 18.68 -0.95 -6.04
N GLU A 121 17.91 -0.93 -4.95
CA GLU A 121 17.92 -2.04 -3.98
C GLU A 121 16.55 -2.35 -3.35
N ILE A 122 16.26 -3.66 -3.24
CA ILE A 122 15.24 -4.18 -2.32
C ILE A 122 15.92 -4.44 -0.97
N VAL A 123 15.49 -3.72 0.07
CA VAL A 123 16.01 -3.88 1.44
C VAL A 123 15.27 -5.01 2.14
N TYR A 124 13.95 -5.02 2.01
CA TYR A 124 13.05 -6.06 2.51
C TYR A 124 11.90 -6.28 1.53
N ALA A 125 11.49 -7.54 1.38
CA ALA A 125 10.23 -7.92 0.76
C ALA A 125 9.74 -9.22 1.41
N GLY A 126 8.50 -9.27 1.88
CA GLY A 126 8.00 -10.42 2.62
C GLY A 126 6.52 -10.36 2.94
N ALA A 127 6.06 -11.35 3.72
CA ALA A 127 4.67 -11.50 4.14
C ALA A 127 4.49 -11.47 5.66
N THR A 128 5.57 -11.32 6.43
CA THR A 128 5.58 -11.34 7.91
C THR A 128 5.27 -9.99 8.53
N ASN A 129 5.12 -8.97 7.71
CA ASN A 129 4.77 -7.62 8.13
C ASN A 129 3.31 -7.52 8.58
N THR A 130 3.02 -6.53 9.41
CA THR A 130 1.71 -6.38 10.07
C THR A 130 1.19 -4.95 9.94
N VAL A 131 -0.13 -4.82 9.95
CA VAL A 131 -0.83 -3.54 10.06
C VAL A 131 -1.96 -3.63 11.09
N GLU A 132 -1.93 -2.72 12.04
CA GLU A 132 -2.94 -2.60 13.08
C GLU A 132 -3.62 -1.23 13.00
N TYR A 133 -4.95 -1.19 13.08
CA TYR A 133 -5.69 0.06 13.28
C TYR A 133 -5.86 0.27 14.78
N THR A 134 -5.08 1.18 15.34
CA THR A 134 -4.98 1.41 16.79
C THR A 134 -6.14 2.24 17.33
N GLU A 135 -6.83 2.99 16.47
CA GLU A 135 -8.04 3.73 16.81
C GLU A 135 -8.98 3.75 15.61
N THR A 136 -10.27 3.55 15.85
CA THR A 136 -11.31 3.61 14.82
C THR A 136 -12.52 4.36 15.33
N LYS A 137 -13.30 4.93 14.42
CA LYS A 137 -14.62 5.51 14.69
C LYS A 137 -15.64 4.90 13.76
N GLU A 138 -16.82 4.58 14.27
CA GLU A 138 -17.94 4.18 13.41
C GLU A 138 -18.35 5.35 12.50
N ASP A 139 -18.39 5.08 11.20
CA ASP A 139 -18.92 5.97 10.20
C ASP A 139 -20.46 5.96 10.28
N PRO A 140 -21.12 7.09 10.57
CA PRO A 140 -22.57 7.13 10.75
C PRO A 140 -23.37 6.84 9.48
N GLU A 141 -22.75 6.92 8.29
CA GLU A 141 -23.43 6.63 7.02
C GLU A 141 -23.30 5.16 6.60
N THR A 142 -22.16 4.53 6.89
CA THR A 142 -21.83 3.18 6.40
C THR A 142 -21.75 2.12 7.49
N LEU A 143 -21.65 2.56 8.75
CA LEU A 143 -21.45 1.74 9.94
C LEU A 143 -20.10 0.99 9.96
N TRP A 144 -19.19 1.31 9.04
CA TRP A 144 -17.85 0.74 9.04
C TRP A 144 -16.95 1.44 10.07
N PRO A 145 -15.97 0.72 10.65
CA PRO A 145 -15.00 1.31 11.56
C PRO A 145 -13.91 2.05 10.76
N GLU A 146 -14.14 3.34 10.49
CA GLU A 146 -13.15 4.23 9.87
C GLU A 146 -11.87 4.28 10.73
N PRO A 147 -10.70 3.93 10.19
CA PRO A 147 -9.43 4.09 10.89
C PRO A 147 -9.08 5.56 11.16
N LEU A 148 -8.76 5.87 12.41
CA LEU A 148 -8.21 7.16 12.84
C LEU A 148 -6.69 7.10 13.06
N SER A 149 -6.17 5.92 13.37
CA SER A 149 -4.72 5.69 13.43
C SER A 149 -4.38 4.27 13.00
N ALA A 150 -3.15 4.09 12.54
CA ALA A 150 -2.63 2.81 12.07
C ALA A 150 -1.14 2.69 12.36
N GLU A 151 -0.69 1.50 12.72
CA GLU A 151 0.72 1.15 12.85
C GLU A 151 1.08 0.07 11.83
N TYR A 152 2.09 0.36 11.00
CA TYR A 152 2.61 -0.56 9.99
C TYR A 152 4.02 -1.01 10.43
N LYS A 153 4.24 -2.33 10.50
CA LYS A 153 5.52 -2.92 10.90
C LYS A 153 6.05 -3.84 9.82
N TRP A 154 7.30 -3.66 9.44
CA TRP A 154 8.05 -4.61 8.62
C TRP A 154 9.15 -5.21 9.48
N GLU A 155 9.25 -6.53 9.52
CA GLU A 155 10.25 -7.25 10.30
C GLU A 155 10.77 -8.43 9.48
N GLY A 156 12.09 -8.60 9.44
CA GLY A 156 12.73 -9.70 8.74
C GLY A 156 14.23 -9.50 8.62
N LYS A 157 14.80 -9.88 7.48
CA LYS A 157 16.24 -9.78 7.23
C LYS A 157 16.53 -8.96 5.98
N SER A 158 17.58 -8.17 6.06
CA SER A 158 18.22 -7.49 4.92
C SER A 158 19.57 -8.13 4.62
N LYS A 159 20.32 -7.54 3.69
CA LYS A 159 21.74 -7.90 3.47
C LYS A 159 22.65 -7.54 4.65
N SER A 160 22.22 -6.59 5.50
CA SER A 160 22.99 -6.08 6.64
C SER A 160 22.70 -6.86 7.94
N GLY A 161 21.74 -7.78 7.92
CA GLY A 161 21.34 -8.58 9.08
C GLY A 161 19.85 -8.46 9.40
N GLU A 162 19.52 -8.32 10.69
CA GLU A 162 18.14 -8.08 11.12
C GLU A 162 17.65 -6.71 10.64
N PHE A 163 16.41 -6.70 10.16
CA PHE A 163 15.76 -5.52 9.60
C PHE A 163 14.42 -5.30 10.29
N SER A 164 14.16 -4.06 10.69
CA SER A 164 12.82 -3.62 11.06
C SER A 164 12.50 -2.22 10.55
N ALA A 165 11.23 -1.97 10.26
CA ALA A 165 10.73 -0.63 10.01
C ALA A 165 9.35 -0.44 10.62
N VAL A 166 9.09 0.76 11.12
CA VAL A 166 7.80 1.14 11.70
C VAL A 166 7.35 2.46 11.09
N LEU A 167 6.10 2.50 10.65
CA LEU A 167 5.41 3.71 10.25
C LEU A 167 4.13 3.84 11.06
N ILE A 168 3.98 4.98 11.73
CA ILE A 168 2.77 5.31 12.47
C ILE A 168 2.01 6.36 11.66
N PHE A 169 0.72 6.09 11.46
CA PHE A 169 -0.26 7.00 10.90
C PHE A 169 -1.20 7.43 12.02
N ILE A 170 -1.31 8.74 12.25
CA ILE A 170 -2.34 9.35 13.10
C ILE A 170 -3.05 10.38 12.22
N LYS A 171 -4.37 10.27 12.08
CA LYS A 171 -5.14 11.11 11.15
C LYS A 171 -4.95 12.60 11.45
N SER A 172 -4.23 13.28 10.55
CA SER A 172 -4.34 14.74 10.35
C SER A 172 -5.40 14.99 9.29
N VAL A 173 -6.29 15.96 9.50
CA VAL A 173 -7.49 16.24 8.69
C VAL A 173 -7.18 16.52 7.20
N VAL A 174 -7.02 15.47 6.38
CA VAL A 174 -7.13 15.49 4.91
C VAL A 174 -7.57 14.10 4.45
N GLY A 175 -8.80 13.94 3.99
CA GLY A 175 -9.34 12.69 3.44
C GLY A 175 -10.47 12.98 2.46
N GLY A 176 -10.46 12.31 1.31
CA GLY A 176 -11.51 12.40 0.31
C GLY A 176 -12.33 11.11 0.31
N VAL A 177 -13.66 11.23 0.29
CA VAL A 177 -14.59 10.09 0.19
C VAL A 177 -14.92 9.90 -1.29
N VAL A 178 -14.66 8.71 -1.85
CA VAL A 178 -14.98 8.38 -3.26
C VAL A 178 -15.96 7.22 -3.32
N GLY A 179 -17.15 7.47 -3.92
CA GLY A 179 -18.13 6.43 -4.27
C GLY A 179 -19.34 6.33 -3.33
N THR A 180 -20.41 5.71 -3.84
CA THR A 180 -21.70 5.57 -3.17
C THR A 180 -21.57 4.86 -1.82
N ARG A 181 -21.64 5.63 -0.72
CA ARG A 181 -21.64 5.26 0.72
C ARG A 181 -20.46 4.32 1.11
N PRO A 182 -19.32 4.89 1.55
CA PRO A 182 -17.99 4.33 1.30
C PRO A 182 -17.72 2.91 1.81
N PHE A 183 -17.27 2.07 0.88
CA PHE A 183 -16.59 0.79 1.14
C PHE A 183 -15.06 0.94 1.19
N CYS A 184 -14.53 2.16 1.05
CA CYS A 184 -13.11 2.46 1.04
C CYS A 184 -12.82 3.87 1.60
N TYR A 185 -11.94 3.95 2.59
CA TYR A 185 -11.38 5.20 3.11
C TYR A 185 -9.99 5.40 2.54
N GLN A 186 -9.68 6.60 2.04
CA GLN A 186 -8.39 6.91 1.43
C GLN A 186 -7.78 8.18 2.04
N TRP A 187 -6.47 8.12 2.30
CA TRP A 187 -5.67 9.24 2.80
C TRP A 187 -4.47 9.47 1.89
N ALA A 188 -4.26 10.73 1.51
CA ALA A 188 -3.07 11.17 0.79
C ALA A 188 -2.47 12.35 1.57
N ILE A 189 -1.37 12.10 2.27
CA ILE A 189 -0.83 13.02 3.27
C ILE A 189 0.59 13.42 2.90
N PRO A 190 0.88 14.73 2.78
CA PRO A 190 2.24 15.20 2.53
C PRO A 190 3.14 14.98 3.75
N PRO A 191 4.47 15.16 3.60
CA PRO A 191 5.40 15.08 4.73
C PRO A 191 4.98 15.97 5.91
N SER A 192 5.00 15.41 7.11
CA SER A 192 4.80 16.14 8.36
C SER A 192 5.50 15.45 9.52
N ASP A 193 5.66 16.15 10.64
CA ASP A 193 6.28 15.62 11.87
C ASP A 193 5.49 14.46 12.49
N SER A 194 4.22 14.28 12.12
CA SER A 194 3.35 13.19 12.62
C SER A 194 3.47 11.90 11.80
N PHE A 195 4.18 11.91 10.66
CA PHE A 195 4.37 10.74 9.80
C PHE A 195 5.85 10.52 9.54
N VAL A 196 6.46 9.70 10.39
CA VAL A 196 7.89 9.38 10.33
C VAL A 196 8.05 7.89 10.15
N LEU A 197 8.78 7.49 9.11
CA LEU A 197 9.25 6.14 8.93
C LEU A 197 10.53 5.95 9.74
N LYS A 198 10.51 5.00 10.68
CA LYS A 198 11.68 4.58 11.44
C LYS A 198 12.21 3.30 10.83
N VAL A 199 13.44 3.28 10.35
CA VAL A 199 14.11 2.11 9.77
C VAL A 199 15.30 1.73 10.62
N LYS A 200 15.40 0.44 10.97
CA LYS A 200 16.59 -0.18 11.55
C LYS A 200 17.08 -1.27 10.60
N ASP A 201 18.28 -1.08 10.06
CA ASP A 201 18.93 -2.00 9.14
C ASP A 201 20.32 -2.36 9.68
N GLY A 202 20.43 -3.49 10.39
CA GLY A 202 21.61 -3.82 11.18
C GLY A 202 21.86 -2.79 12.28
N GLU A 203 23.02 -2.13 12.24
CA GLU A 203 23.40 -1.04 13.17
C GLU A 203 22.85 0.34 12.74
N THR A 204 22.39 0.47 11.49
CA THR A 204 21.90 1.74 10.96
C THR A 204 20.48 2.01 11.44
N VAL A 205 20.24 3.18 12.02
CA VAL A 205 18.90 3.66 12.39
C VAL A 205 18.65 4.99 11.70
N VAL A 206 17.53 5.10 10.99
CA VAL A 206 17.14 6.29 10.23
C VAL A 206 15.68 6.62 10.51
N GLU A 207 15.39 7.91 10.67
CA GLU A 207 14.03 8.44 10.73
C GLU A 207 13.82 9.42 9.57
N GLU A 208 12.80 9.19 8.75
CA GLU A 208 12.51 10.03 7.58
C GLU A 208 11.02 10.35 7.45
N GLN A 209 10.74 11.61 7.10
CA GLN A 209 9.42 12.04 6.68
C GLN A 209 9.20 11.74 5.19
N GLY A 210 7.94 11.63 4.81
CA GLY A 210 7.57 11.29 3.44
C GLY A 210 6.10 11.49 3.16
N THR A 211 5.71 11.20 1.92
CA THR A 211 4.32 11.26 1.50
C THR A 211 3.65 9.91 1.73
N LEU A 212 2.54 9.90 2.45
CA LEU A 212 1.69 8.72 2.63
C LEU A 212 0.57 8.71 1.60
N PHE A 213 0.32 7.53 1.03
CA PHE A 213 -0.99 7.18 0.50
C PHE A 213 -1.44 5.89 1.18
N SER A 214 -2.65 5.87 1.72
CA SER A 214 -3.20 4.73 2.45
C SER A 214 -4.66 4.52 2.14
N GLU A 215 -5.10 3.25 2.19
CA GLU A 215 -6.48 2.85 1.99
C GLU A 215 -6.91 1.85 3.06
N ALA A 216 -8.18 1.94 3.47
CA ALA A 216 -8.88 0.96 4.28
C ALA A 216 -10.18 0.59 3.59
N THR A 217 -10.29 -0.63 3.09
CA THR A 217 -11.45 -1.12 2.33
C THR A 217 -12.19 -2.18 3.12
N PHE A 218 -13.51 -2.13 3.07
CA PHE A 218 -14.42 -3.12 3.62
C PHE A 218 -15.29 -3.65 2.48
N ILE A 219 -15.44 -4.97 2.39
CA ILE A 219 -16.11 -5.65 1.28
C ILE A 219 -17.19 -6.56 1.88
N LEU A 220 -18.42 -6.42 1.39
CA LEU A 220 -19.58 -7.26 1.73
C LEU A 220 -19.59 -8.56 0.93
#